data_AF-A0A5C8TAS3-F1
#
_entry.id   AF-A0A5C8TAS3-F1
#
_cell.length_a   1.000
_cell.length_b   1.000
_cell.length_c   1.000
_cell.angle_alpha   90.00
_cell.angle_beta   90.00
_cell.angle_gamma   90.00
#
_symmetry.space_group_name_H-M   'P 1'
#
loop_
_entity.id
_entity.type
_entity.pdbx_description
1 polymer ?
#
loop_
_entity_poly.entity_id
_entity_poly.type
_entity_poly.pdbx_seq_one_letter_code
_entity_poly.pdbx_strand_id
1 'polypeptide(L)'
;MSRGRSLEADVYIRPRPEAVAALIDGGYGLPGARERWFWCETRTLLALAAEGRRALGLAAAARGLGSRARTSPDLEAAALDAVARLASVPAAAAATGLDPSVVRRILRDRDLPIPRVDRSAAARRAAEARRQRSAA
;
A
#
# COMPACT_ATOMS: atom_id res chain seq x y z
N MET A 1 21.33 14.75 -46.19
CA MET A 1 20.60 15.75 -45.39
C MET A 1 19.41 15.07 -44.74
N SER A 2 19.48 14.77 -43.44
CA SER A 2 18.44 14.00 -42.74
C SER A 2 17.24 14.90 -42.44
N ARG A 3 16.03 14.45 -42.82
CA ARG A 3 14.77 15.18 -42.65
C ARG A 3 14.50 15.40 -41.16
N GLY A 4 14.19 16.65 -40.82
CA GLY A 4 14.00 17.13 -39.46
C GLY A 4 12.99 16.30 -38.67
N ARG A 5 13.46 15.69 -37.59
CA ARG A 5 12.60 15.38 -36.44
C ARG A 5 12.47 16.67 -35.64
N SER A 6 11.23 17.03 -35.27
CA SER A 6 10.97 18.13 -34.36
C SER A 6 11.70 17.86 -33.05
N LEU A 7 12.42 18.85 -32.53
CA LEU A 7 13.08 18.81 -31.22
C LEU A 7 12.10 18.40 -30.11
N GLU A 8 10.82 18.76 -30.25
CA GLU A 8 9.75 18.38 -29.32
C GLU A 8 9.49 16.87 -29.29
N ALA A 9 9.62 16.20 -30.45
CA ALA A 9 9.42 14.75 -30.54
C ALA A 9 10.54 13.98 -29.82
N ASP A 10 11.72 14.57 -29.70
CA ASP A 10 12.85 13.99 -28.97
C ASP A 10 12.78 14.29 -27.46
N VAL A 11 12.12 15.39 -27.06
CA VAL A 11 11.92 15.75 -25.64
C VAL A 11 10.80 14.92 -25.01
N TYR A 12 9.65 14.76 -25.67
CA TYR A 12 8.46 14.10 -25.08
C TYR A 12 8.36 12.61 -25.38
N ILE A 13 9.49 11.91 -25.44
CA ILE A 13 9.50 10.46 -25.66
C ILE A 13 8.92 9.74 -24.44
N ARG A 14 7.90 8.91 -24.66
CA ARG A 14 7.32 8.09 -23.61
C ARG A 14 8.39 7.19 -22.98
N PRO A 15 8.59 7.23 -21.64
CA PRO A 15 9.55 6.36 -20.97
C PRO A 15 9.24 4.88 -21.19
N ARG A 16 10.28 4.07 -21.40
CA ARG A 16 10.17 2.61 -21.32
C ARG A 16 10.09 2.18 -19.84
N PRO A 17 9.18 1.25 -19.47
CA PRO A 17 9.01 0.80 -18.09
C PRO A 17 10.32 0.39 -17.39
N GLU A 18 11.18 -0.36 -18.09
CA GLU A 18 12.45 -0.89 -17.58
C GLU A 18 13.45 0.23 -17.28
N ALA A 19 13.47 1.27 -18.12
CA ALA A 19 14.34 2.43 -17.92
C ALA A 19 13.91 3.26 -16.70
N VAL A 20 12.61 3.37 -16.45
CA VAL A 20 12.09 4.04 -15.25
C VAL A 20 12.43 3.23 -14.00
N ALA A 21 12.25 1.91 -14.03
CA ALA A 21 12.63 1.03 -12.93
C ALA A 21 14.13 1.15 -12.61
N ALA A 22 14.99 1.00 -13.61
CA ALA A 22 16.44 1.09 -13.44
C ALA A 22 16.89 2.44 -12.87
N LEU A 23 16.28 3.56 -13.29
CA LEU A 23 16.66 4.88 -12.81
C LEU A 23 16.23 5.12 -11.36
N ILE A 24 15.02 4.67 -10.99
CA ILE A 24 14.52 4.80 -9.62
C ILE A 24 15.32 3.90 -8.67
N ASP A 25 15.61 2.67 -9.07
CA ASP A 25 16.30 1.68 -8.23
C ASP A 25 17.82 1.91 -8.22
N GLY A 26 18.38 2.57 -9.24
CA GLY A 26 19.82 2.83 -9.43
C GLY A 26 20.42 4.01 -8.64
N GLY A 27 19.73 4.51 -7.61
CA GLY A 27 20.26 5.51 -6.67
C GLY A 27 19.79 6.96 -6.89
N TYR A 28 19.30 7.32 -8.07
CA TYR A 28 18.70 8.64 -8.32
C TYR A 28 17.28 8.77 -7.76
N GLY A 29 16.62 7.63 -7.53
CA GLY A 29 15.29 7.58 -6.94
C GLY A 29 14.22 8.23 -7.81
N LEU A 30 13.05 8.42 -7.19
CA LEU A 30 11.93 9.11 -7.82
C LEU A 30 12.24 10.56 -8.23
N PRO A 31 13.04 11.35 -7.47
CA PRO A 31 13.42 12.70 -7.90
C PRO A 31 14.13 12.74 -9.26
N GLY A 32 15.13 11.88 -9.48
CA GLY A 32 15.82 11.82 -10.78
C GLY A 32 14.91 11.41 -11.93
N ALA A 33 13.93 10.53 -11.67
CA ALA A 33 12.92 10.19 -12.68
C ALA A 33 12.00 11.38 -13.01
N ARG A 34 11.66 12.20 -12.01
CA ARG A 34 10.86 13.41 -12.20
C ARG A 34 11.61 14.52 -12.92
N GLU A 35 12.92 14.64 -12.74
CA GLU A 35 13.72 15.59 -13.53
C GLU A 35 13.77 15.17 -14.99
N ARG A 36 13.98 13.87 -15.24
CA ARG A 36 14.10 13.33 -16.61
C ARG A 36 12.78 13.28 -17.37
N TRP A 37 11.67 12.96 -16.69
CA TRP A 37 10.34 12.84 -17.28
C TRP A 37 9.35 13.77 -16.58
N PHE A 38 9.69 15.06 -16.50
CA PHE A 38 8.95 16.07 -15.74
C PHE A 38 7.49 16.24 -16.19
N TRP A 39 7.19 15.95 -17.45
CA TRP A 39 5.84 15.98 -18.02
C TRP A 39 4.99 14.76 -17.66
N CYS A 40 5.59 13.72 -17.09
CA CYS A 40 4.86 12.54 -16.61
C CYS A 40 4.43 12.75 -15.15
N GLU A 41 3.18 12.41 -14.85
CA GLU A 41 2.73 12.35 -13.47
C GLU A 41 3.55 11.35 -12.65
N THR A 42 3.74 11.66 -11.37
CA THR A 42 4.44 10.77 -10.43
C THR A 42 3.79 9.39 -10.35
N ARG A 43 2.45 9.34 -10.37
CA ARG A 43 1.71 8.07 -10.34
C ARG A 43 2.03 7.23 -11.58
N THR A 44 2.15 7.86 -12.75
CA THR A 44 2.50 7.20 -14.01
C THR A 44 3.92 6.66 -13.96
N LEU A 45 4.89 7.44 -13.45
CA LEU A 45 6.27 6.97 -13.29
C LEU A 45 6.38 5.78 -12.33
N LEU A 46 5.64 5.79 -11.22
CA LEU A 46 5.60 4.66 -10.29
C LEU A 46 4.93 3.41 -10.90
N ALA A 47 3.89 3.60 -11.71
CA ALA A 47 3.24 2.51 -12.44
C ALA A 47 4.18 1.88 -13.47
N LEU A 48 4.88 2.70 -14.25
CA LEU A 48 5.90 2.26 -15.20
C LEU A 48 7.07 1.55 -14.52
N ALA A 49 7.54 2.05 -13.38
CA ALA A 49 8.58 1.37 -12.61
C ALA A 49 8.12 0.00 -12.09
N ALA A 50 6.85 -0.11 -11.65
CA ALA A 50 6.28 -1.39 -11.22
C ALA A 50 6.09 -2.36 -12.38
N GLU A 51 5.79 -1.88 -13.58
CA GLU A 51 5.78 -2.67 -14.81
C GLU A 51 7.18 -3.11 -15.23
N GLY A 52 8.16 -2.21 -15.24
CA GLY A 52 9.55 -2.51 -15.57
C GLY A 52 10.16 -3.55 -14.64
N ARG A 53 9.91 -3.44 -13.32
CA ARG A 53 10.33 -4.46 -12.35
C ARG A 53 9.74 -5.84 -12.66
N ARG A 54 8.45 -5.91 -13.03
CA ARG A 54 7.81 -7.18 -13.43
C ARG A 54 8.44 -7.75 -14.71
N ALA A 55 8.68 -6.91 -15.72
CA ALA A 55 9.32 -7.32 -16.97
C ALA A 55 10.74 -7.85 -16.75
N LEU A 56 11.46 -7.27 -15.80
CA LEU A 56 12.83 -7.66 -15.43
C LEU A 56 12.90 -8.81 -14.40
N GLY A 57 11.77 -9.37 -13.97
CA GLY A 57 11.73 -10.41 -12.93
C GLY A 57 12.17 -9.94 -11.54
N LEU A 58 12.25 -8.62 -11.32
CA LEU A 58 12.63 -8.03 -10.05
C LEU A 58 11.44 -8.05 -9.08
N ALA A 59 11.73 -8.29 -7.80
CA ALA A 59 10.74 -8.19 -6.74
C ALA A 59 10.04 -6.83 -6.79
N ALA A 60 8.74 -6.80 -6.48
CA ALA A 60 8.04 -5.54 -6.34
C ALA A 60 8.78 -4.69 -5.30
N ALA A 61 9.19 -3.45 -5.65
CA ALA A 61 9.75 -2.52 -4.69
C ALA A 61 8.81 -2.52 -3.49
N ALA A 62 9.38 -2.80 -2.31
CA ALA A 62 8.65 -2.77 -1.06
C ALA A 62 7.85 -1.46 -1.06
N ARG A 63 6.52 -1.56 -0.98
CA ARG A 63 5.66 -0.38 -0.98
C ARG A 63 6.04 0.45 0.24
N GLY A 64 6.86 1.49 0.01
CA GLY A 64 7.24 2.48 1.00
C GLY A 64 8.61 2.29 1.64
N LEU A 65 9.67 2.71 0.96
CA LEU A 65 10.94 3.17 1.56
C LEU A 65 10.75 4.51 2.32
N GLY A 66 9.68 4.62 3.08
CA GLY A 66 9.26 5.85 3.76
C GLY A 66 8.03 5.70 4.66
N SER A 67 7.32 4.57 4.63
CA SER A 67 6.41 4.26 5.72
C SER A 67 7.25 3.61 6.80
N ARG A 68 7.72 4.39 7.78
CA ARG A 68 7.98 3.85 9.13
C ARG A 68 6.88 2.83 9.42
N ALA A 69 7.22 1.65 9.93
CA ALA A 69 6.21 0.71 10.41
C ALA A 69 5.24 1.54 11.27
N ARG A 70 4.01 1.74 10.80
CA ARG A 70 3.02 2.62 11.45
C ARG A 70 2.57 2.05 12.80
N THR A 71 3.08 0.88 13.16
CA THR A 71 2.74 0.06 14.30
C THR A 71 4.02 -0.53 14.89
N SER A 72 4.16 -0.43 16.21
CA SER A 72 5.20 -1.14 16.97
C SER A 72 4.96 -2.66 16.87
N PRO A 73 6.00 -3.51 16.86
CA PRO A 73 5.86 -4.97 16.92
C PRO A 73 4.92 -5.45 18.03
N ASP A 74 4.97 -4.83 19.22
CA ASP A 74 4.11 -5.18 20.35
C ASP A 74 2.63 -4.93 20.04
N LEU A 75 2.36 -3.86 19.30
CA LEU A 75 1.02 -3.45 18.94
C LEU A 75 0.46 -4.31 17.80
N GLU A 76 1.34 -4.85 16.94
CA GLU A 76 0.97 -5.87 15.97
C GLU A 76 0.65 -7.21 16.66
N ALA A 77 1.43 -7.62 17.66
CA ALA A 77 1.17 -8.81 18.45
C ALA A 77 -0.19 -8.72 19.18
N ALA A 78 -0.45 -7.59 19.84
CA ALA A 78 -1.74 -7.31 20.48
C ALA A 78 -2.91 -7.36 19.49
N ALA A 79 -2.72 -6.89 18.25
CA ALA A 79 -3.74 -6.96 17.20
C ALA A 79 -4.02 -8.40 16.76
N LEU A 80 -2.98 -9.23 16.63
CA LEU A 80 -3.13 -10.65 16.30
C LEU A 80 -3.86 -11.41 17.41
N ASP A 81 -3.48 -11.20 18.67
CA ASP A 81 -4.14 -11.80 19.82
C ASP A 81 -5.61 -11.37 19.93
N ALA A 82 -5.89 -10.09 19.69
CA ALA A 82 -7.26 -9.59 19.67
C ALA A 82 -8.08 -10.19 18.51
N VAL A 83 -7.49 -10.39 17.32
CA VAL A 83 -8.15 -11.06 16.21
C VAL A 83 -8.43 -12.52 16.53
N ALA A 84 -7.47 -13.25 17.11
CA ALA A 84 -7.63 -14.64 17.50
C ALA A 84 -8.74 -14.81 18.55
N ARG A 85 -8.77 -13.93 19.57
CA ARG A 85 -9.78 -13.94 20.63
C ARG A 85 -11.18 -13.54 20.17
N LEU A 86 -11.29 -12.53 19.31
CA LEU A 86 -12.57 -11.92 18.94
C LEU A 86 -13.12 -12.40 17.60
N ALA A 87 -12.33 -13.19 16.84
CA ALA A 87 -12.64 -13.69 15.50
C ALA A 87 -13.21 -12.62 14.55
N SER A 88 -12.74 -11.37 14.68
CA SER A 88 -13.36 -10.22 14.01
C SER A 88 -12.42 -9.02 13.92
N VAL A 89 -12.05 -8.63 12.70
CA VAL A 89 -11.18 -7.47 12.46
C VAL A 89 -11.72 -6.15 13.03
N PRO A 90 -13.01 -5.76 12.85
CA PRO A 90 -13.50 -4.53 13.43
C PRO A 90 -13.49 -4.52 14.97
N ALA A 91 -13.59 -5.69 15.60
CA ALA A 91 -13.56 -5.81 17.06
C ALA A 91 -12.14 -5.72 17.59
N ALA A 92 -11.20 -6.39 16.92
CA ALA A 92 -9.79 -6.28 17.22
C ALA A 92 -9.30 -4.83 17.06
N ALA A 93 -9.69 -4.17 15.97
CA ALA A 93 -9.41 -2.74 15.73
C ALA A 93 -9.90 -1.86 16.89
N ALA A 94 -11.15 -2.05 17.35
CA ALA A 94 -11.67 -1.31 18.50
C ALA A 94 -10.93 -1.63 19.80
N ALA A 95 -10.54 -2.89 20.02
CA ALA A 95 -9.82 -3.32 21.22
C ALA A 95 -8.37 -2.82 21.28
N THR A 96 -7.70 -2.65 20.14
CA THR A 96 -6.30 -2.20 20.08
C THR A 96 -6.13 -0.73 19.67
N GLY A 97 -7.23 -0.02 19.43
CA GLY A 97 -7.21 1.37 18.93
C GLY A 97 -6.65 1.52 17.51
N LEU A 98 -6.56 0.44 16.75
CA LEU A 98 -6.03 0.45 15.38
C LEU A 98 -7.12 0.71 14.36
N ASP A 99 -6.74 1.29 13.22
CA ASP A 99 -7.63 1.32 12.06
C ASP A 99 -7.84 -0.11 11.50
N PRO A 100 -9.07 -0.50 11.12
CA PRO A 100 -9.34 -1.82 10.54
C PRO A 100 -8.52 -2.16 9.28
N SER A 101 -8.07 -1.18 8.50
CA SER A 101 -7.18 -1.41 7.36
C SER A 101 -5.78 -1.83 7.79
N VAL A 102 -5.30 -1.32 8.93
CA VAL A 102 -4.00 -1.69 9.51
C VAL A 102 -4.04 -3.13 10.00
N VAL A 103 -5.11 -3.53 10.70
CA VAL A 103 -5.29 -4.92 11.14
C VAL A 103 -5.36 -5.88 9.94
N ARG A 104 -6.08 -5.53 8.87
CA ARG A 104 -6.11 -6.34 7.63
C ARG A 104 -4.74 -6.44 6.97
N ARG A 105 -3.96 -5.36 6.99
CA ARG A 105 -2.58 -5.36 6.47
C ARG A 105 -1.69 -6.31 7.27
N ILE A 106 -1.70 -6.20 8.60
CA ILE A 106 -0.94 -7.08 9.51
C ILE A 106 -1.21 -8.56 9.23
N LEU A 107 -2.49 -8.93 9.02
CA LEU A 107 -2.88 -10.29 8.69
C LEU A 107 -2.35 -10.72 7.31
N ARG A 108 -2.49 -9.88 6.27
CA ARG A 108 -2.01 -10.19 4.92
C ARG A 108 -0.49 -10.29 4.85
N ASP A 109 0.22 -9.40 5.53
CA ASP A 109 1.69 -9.38 5.55
C ASP A 109 2.25 -10.68 6.19
N ARG A 110 1.43 -11.39 6.98
CA ARG A 110 1.75 -12.68 7.62
C ARG A 110 1.02 -13.88 7.01
N ASP A 111 0.36 -13.68 5.88
CA ASP A 111 -0.42 -14.70 5.17
C ASP A 111 -1.50 -15.40 6.06
N LEU A 112 -2.08 -14.66 6.99
CA LEU A 112 -3.13 -15.16 7.89
C LEU A 112 -4.53 -14.91 7.30
N PRO A 113 -5.48 -15.86 7.50
CA PRO A 113 -6.83 -15.71 7.00
C PRO A 113 -7.53 -14.53 7.67
N ILE A 114 -8.24 -13.73 6.88
CA ILE A 114 -9.05 -12.62 7.42
C ILE A 114 -10.37 -13.20 7.93
N PRO A 115 -10.68 -13.10 9.24
CA PRO A 115 -11.93 -13.62 9.76
C PRO A 115 -13.12 -12.95 9.09
N ARG A 116 -14.01 -13.77 8.53
CA ARG A 116 -15.30 -13.30 8.02
C ARG A 116 -16.20 -13.02 9.21
N VAL A 117 -16.67 -11.79 9.30
CA VAL A 117 -17.63 -11.42 10.33
C VAL A 117 -18.96 -12.09 9.99
N ASP A 118 -19.42 -13.00 10.85
CA ASP A 118 -20.81 -13.43 10.81
C ASP A 118 -21.70 -12.20 11.00
N ARG A 119 -22.53 -11.90 10.00
CA ARG A 119 -23.43 -10.73 9.99
C ARG A 119 -24.34 -10.74 11.23
N SER A 120 -24.73 -11.90 11.72
CA SER A 120 -25.56 -12.05 12.92
C SER A 120 -24.82 -11.61 14.20
N ALA A 121 -23.52 -11.94 14.30
CA ALA A 121 -22.67 -11.58 15.43
C ALA A 121 -22.28 -10.09 15.39
N ALA A 122 -22.08 -9.52 14.21
CA ALA A 122 -21.90 -8.08 14.03
C ALA A 122 -23.12 -7.27 14.46
N ALA A 123 -24.32 -7.69 14.07
CA ALA A 123 -25.55 -7.01 14.43
C ALA A 123 -25.78 -6.99 15.95
N ARG A 124 -25.52 -8.13 16.63
CA ARG A 124 -25.60 -8.24 18.10
C ARG A 124 -24.64 -7.28 18.81
N ARG A 125 -23.37 -7.25 18.40
CA ARG A 125 -22.36 -6.34 18.97
C ARG A 125 -22.68 -4.86 18.72
N ALA A 126 -23.21 -4.52 17.53
CA ALA A 126 -23.63 -3.16 17.23
C ALA A 126 -24.84 -2.72 18.08
N ALA A 127 -25.79 -3.62 18.34
CA ALA A 127 -26.92 -3.36 19.23
C ALA A 127 -26.45 -3.15 20.68
N GLU A 128 -25.50 -3.93 21.15
CA GLU A 128 -24.92 -3.81 22.48
C GLU A 128 -24.14 -2.50 22.67
N ALA A 129 -23.30 -2.11 21.71
CA ALA A 129 -22.60 -0.83 21.72
C ALA A 129 -23.55 0.39 21.63
N ARG A 130 -24.75 0.23 21.05
CA ARG A 130 -25.80 1.27 21.12
C ARG A 130 -26.40 1.34 22.52
N ARG A 131 -26.72 0.19 23.14
CA ARG A 131 -27.25 0.13 24.51
C ARG A 131 -26.30 0.75 25.53
N GLN A 132 -25.00 0.47 25.42
CA GLN A 132 -23.98 1.05 26.31
C GLN A 132 -23.88 2.57 26.16
N ARG A 133 -24.02 3.11 24.94
CA ARG A 133 -24.00 4.57 24.69
C ARG A 133 -25.28 5.28 25.12
N SER A 134 -26.42 4.60 25.12
CA SER A 134 -27.67 5.16 25.64
C SER A 134 -27.78 5.09 27.17
N ALA A 135 -26.88 4.35 27.83
CA ALA A 135 -26.85 4.19 29.28
C ALA A 135 -25.76 5.03 29.98
N ALA A 136 -24.95 5.76 29.21
CA ALA A 136 -23.94 6.70 29.67
C ALA A 136 -24.42 8.13 29.39
#